data_AF-A0A0F9GX81-F1
#
_entry.id   AF-A0A0F9GX81-F1
#
_cell.length_a   1.000
_cell.length_b   1.000
_cell.length_c   1.000
_cell.angle_alpha   90.00
_cell.angle_beta   90.00
_cell.angle_gamma   90.00
#
_symmetry.space_group_name_H-M   'P 1'
#
loop_
_entity.id
_entity.type
_entity.pdbx_description
1 polymer ?
#
loop_
_entity_poly.entity_id
_entity_poly.type
_entity_poly.pdbx_seq_one_letter_code
_entity_poly.pdbx_strand_id
1 'polypeptide(L)'
;LLPAATQFETRGSVTASNRSLQWREQIVAPLFESKPDHTIIAMFAKKFGFDDKLFRNIAVEDGEPNIEDLTREFNRGMWTIGYTGQSPERMKMHMENQHTFDRTTLRALGGPADGEFYGMPWPAWGTPEMNHPGTANLYDMSMPVAEGGLTFRARFGVERDGENLLAEGVYSVGSEIQDGYPEFTMQMLIDLGWDSDLTDYERAVIEWVSGFRDTRPGTEEVGETTMTGERPSDYVNQVGGVNWKTDLSGGIQRVAIAHGCAPFGNAKARAVDWTFPDPVPLHREPLYSNRRDLVADYPTYDDHKFWRVPTMYKSIQENDFSKDYPIILTSGRLVEYEGGGDETRSNPWLAELQQNMFIEVNPRDANNLGIRDGADVWVEGPEGGKVKVMAMLTERVESGVAFMPFHFGGHFQGEDWRHKYPAGADPIVLGESTNTAQTYGYDSVTQMQETKATLCKITAA
;
A
#
# COMPACT_ATOMS: atom_id res chain seq x y z
N LEU A 1 -13.37 12.06 20.93
CA LEU A 1 -13.68 11.96 19.48
C LEU A 1 -13.46 13.34 18.88
N LEU A 2 -12.79 13.43 17.74
CA LEU A 2 -12.60 14.68 17.00
C LEU A 2 -13.41 14.57 15.70
N PRO A 3 -14.27 15.53 15.36
CA PRO A 3 -15.06 15.47 14.13
C PRO A 3 -14.16 15.78 12.92
N ALA A 4 -13.83 14.75 12.14
CA ALA A 4 -13.09 14.89 10.88
C ALA A 4 -14.05 15.10 9.71
N ALA A 5 -13.59 15.84 8.70
CA ALA A 5 -14.32 16.04 7.46
C ALA A 5 -14.36 14.77 6.61
N THR A 6 -15.43 14.58 5.85
CA THR A 6 -15.60 13.52 4.86
C THR A 6 -14.78 13.78 3.59
N GLN A 7 -14.70 12.77 2.72
CA GLN A 7 -14.02 12.90 1.43
C GLN A 7 -14.61 13.96 0.48
N PHE A 8 -15.86 14.39 0.69
CA PHE A 8 -16.52 15.44 -0.10
C PHE A 8 -16.28 16.85 0.46
N GLU A 9 -15.79 16.93 1.69
CA GLU A 9 -15.53 18.17 2.44
C GLU A 9 -14.05 18.57 2.41
N THR A 10 -13.20 17.76 1.77
CA THR A 10 -11.75 17.95 1.64
C THR A 10 -11.30 17.85 0.18
N ARG A 11 -10.04 18.17 -0.07
CA ARG A 11 -9.38 18.09 -1.38
C ARG A 11 -8.01 17.43 -1.25
N GLY A 12 -7.50 16.88 -2.34
CA GLY A 12 -6.15 16.30 -2.39
C GLY A 12 -6.04 15.09 -3.31
N SER A 13 -4.90 14.42 -3.26
CA SER A 13 -4.63 13.25 -4.10
C SER A 13 -5.05 11.93 -3.44
N VAL A 14 -5.53 10.98 -4.24
CA VAL A 14 -5.72 9.58 -3.83
C VAL A 14 -5.09 8.63 -4.86
N THR A 15 -4.68 7.46 -4.40
CA THR A 15 -4.14 6.40 -5.27
C THR A 15 -5.12 5.24 -5.36
N ALA A 16 -5.47 4.83 -6.57
CA ALA A 16 -6.34 3.68 -6.82
C ALA A 16 -5.53 2.36 -6.88
N SER A 17 -6.21 1.21 -6.87
CA SER A 17 -5.57 -0.12 -6.89
C SER A 17 -4.74 -0.37 -8.16
N ASN A 18 -5.12 0.25 -9.29
CA ASN A 18 -4.33 0.26 -10.52
C ASN A 18 -3.10 1.19 -10.45
N ARG A 19 -2.83 1.79 -9.28
CA ARG A 19 -1.73 2.71 -8.98
C ARG A 19 -1.83 4.08 -9.66
N SER A 20 -2.99 4.43 -10.22
CA SER A 20 -3.26 5.78 -10.73
C SER A 20 -3.51 6.75 -9.58
N LEU A 21 -2.80 7.88 -9.59
CA LEU A 21 -3.00 9.02 -8.70
C LEU A 21 -4.02 9.99 -9.31
N GLN A 22 -5.02 10.38 -8.51
CA GLN A 22 -6.11 11.24 -8.95
C GLN A 22 -6.27 12.40 -7.97
N TRP A 23 -6.56 13.59 -8.49
CA TRP A 23 -6.89 14.74 -7.68
C TRP A 23 -8.40 14.76 -7.37
N ARG A 24 -8.75 15.09 -6.14
CA ARG A 24 -10.12 15.30 -5.67
C ARG A 24 -10.29 16.74 -5.25
N GLU A 25 -11.37 17.35 -5.72
CA GLU A 25 -11.77 18.70 -5.32
C GLU A 25 -12.78 18.65 -4.18
N GLN A 26 -12.78 19.71 -3.37
CA GLN A 26 -13.79 19.91 -2.34
C GLN A 26 -15.13 20.22 -2.99
N ILE A 27 -16.17 19.47 -2.60
CA ILE A 27 -17.53 19.60 -3.15
C ILE A 27 -18.39 20.49 -2.27
N VAL A 28 -18.26 20.36 -0.95
CA VAL A 28 -18.98 21.16 0.05
C VAL A 28 -18.03 21.60 1.16
N ALA A 29 -18.35 22.69 1.86
CA ALA A 29 -17.59 23.08 3.05
C ALA A 29 -17.80 22.05 4.19
N PRO A 30 -16.82 21.86 5.09
CA PRO A 30 -16.97 21.02 6.27
C PRO A 30 -18.22 21.38 7.08
N LEU A 31 -19.06 20.38 7.35
CA LEU A 31 -20.30 20.53 8.07
C LEU A 31 -20.08 20.59 9.59
N PHE A 32 -20.95 21.34 10.27
CA PHE A 32 -20.91 21.54 11.73
C PHE A 32 -19.55 22.11 12.18
N GLU A 33 -18.91 21.45 13.15
CA GLU A 33 -17.59 21.79 13.67
C GLU A 33 -16.50 20.86 13.10
N SER A 34 -16.81 20.08 12.05
CA SER A 34 -15.84 19.18 11.44
C SER A 34 -14.71 19.97 10.79
N LYS A 35 -13.53 19.36 10.75
CA LYS A 35 -12.33 19.95 10.13
C LYS A 35 -11.62 18.88 9.30
N PRO A 36 -10.99 19.28 8.18
CA PRO A 36 -10.11 18.38 7.46
C PRO A 36 -8.99 17.85 8.37
N ASP A 37 -8.55 16.61 8.16
CA ASP A 37 -7.56 15.95 9.00
C ASP A 37 -6.26 16.75 9.12
N HIS A 38 -5.76 17.32 8.03
CA HIS A 38 -4.54 18.15 8.03
C HIS A 38 -4.70 19.40 8.90
N THR A 39 -5.89 19.98 8.98
CA THR A 39 -6.20 21.10 9.90
C THR A 39 -6.22 20.63 11.36
N ILE A 40 -6.80 19.46 11.64
CA ILE A 40 -6.78 18.86 12.99
C ILE A 40 -5.34 18.60 13.43
N ILE A 41 -4.50 18.06 12.54
CA ILE A 41 -3.07 17.83 12.78
C ILE A 41 -2.32 19.15 12.99
N ALA A 42 -2.64 20.21 12.24
CA ALA A 42 -2.03 21.52 12.45
C ALA A 42 -2.34 22.10 13.83
N MET A 43 -3.60 22.00 14.26
CA MET A 43 -4.03 22.40 15.61
C MET A 43 -3.30 21.59 16.69
N PHE A 44 -3.15 20.28 16.48
CA PHE A 44 -2.39 19.41 17.37
C PHE A 44 -0.91 19.82 17.44
N ALA A 45 -0.23 19.95 16.30
CA ALA A 45 1.18 20.31 16.24
C ALA A 45 1.46 21.67 16.91
N LYS A 46 0.59 22.66 16.67
CA LYS A 46 0.65 23.97 17.31
C LYS A 46 0.45 23.89 18.83
N LYS A 47 -0.49 23.06 19.28
CA LYS A 47 -0.74 22.84 20.72
C LYS A 47 0.50 22.28 21.43
N PHE A 48 1.27 21.45 20.74
CA PHE A 48 2.47 20.79 21.28
C PHE A 48 3.79 21.46 20.87
N GLY A 49 3.74 22.57 20.13
CA GLY A 49 4.90 23.42 19.82
C GLY A 49 5.89 22.83 18.81
N PHE A 50 5.42 22.04 17.83
CA PHE A 50 6.28 21.48 16.79
C PHE A 50 5.78 21.77 15.35
N ASP A 51 4.80 22.65 15.20
CA ASP A 51 4.22 23.08 13.92
C ASP A 51 5.26 23.72 12.99
N ASP A 52 6.15 24.58 13.50
CA ASP A 52 7.24 25.19 12.69
C ASP A 52 8.17 24.16 12.03
N LYS A 53 8.33 22.99 12.67
CA LYS A 53 9.13 21.89 12.12
C LYS A 53 8.31 21.05 11.15
N LEU A 54 7.05 20.77 11.49
CA LEU A 54 6.17 19.92 10.69
C LEU A 54 5.79 20.59 9.36
N PHE A 55 5.49 21.90 9.36
CA PHE A 55 5.01 22.63 8.20
C PHE A 55 6.05 23.58 7.60
N ARG A 56 7.35 23.35 7.84
CA ARG A 56 8.43 24.23 7.38
C ARG A 56 8.39 24.51 5.87
N ASN A 57 7.98 23.54 5.09
CA ASN A 57 7.92 23.60 3.63
C ASN A 57 6.49 23.65 3.08
N ILE A 58 5.49 23.85 3.95
CA ILE A 58 4.08 23.76 3.63
C ILE A 58 3.44 25.09 4.03
N ALA A 59 2.84 25.80 3.06
CA ALA A 59 2.08 27.00 3.39
C ALA A 59 0.91 26.64 4.33
N VAL A 60 0.68 27.48 5.34
CA VAL A 60 -0.47 27.35 6.26
C VAL A 60 -1.29 28.62 6.14
N GLU A 61 -2.49 28.51 5.58
CA GLU A 61 -3.40 29.63 5.34
C GLU A 61 -4.62 29.46 6.23
N ASP A 62 -4.96 30.49 7.02
CA ASP A 62 -6.07 30.44 7.98
C ASP A 62 -6.08 29.22 8.92
N GLY A 63 -4.88 28.70 9.23
CA GLY A 63 -4.68 27.52 10.08
C GLY A 63 -4.81 26.18 9.37
N GLU A 64 -5.02 26.16 8.05
CA GLU A 64 -5.09 24.97 7.21
C GLU A 64 -3.82 24.78 6.38
N PRO A 65 -3.12 23.64 6.50
CA PRO A 65 -1.99 23.30 5.64
C PRO A 65 -2.38 23.17 4.16
N ASN A 66 -1.55 23.71 3.27
CA ASN A 66 -1.74 23.61 1.83
C ASN A 66 -1.48 22.18 1.33
N ILE A 67 -2.52 21.54 0.80
CA ILE A 67 -2.47 20.14 0.35
C ILE A 67 -1.60 19.94 -0.90
N GLU A 68 -1.47 20.95 -1.73
CA GLU A 68 -0.61 20.86 -2.89
C GLU A 68 0.87 20.87 -2.49
N ASP A 69 1.26 21.68 -1.50
CA ASP A 69 2.61 21.66 -0.96
C ASP A 69 2.95 20.32 -0.31
N LEU A 70 2.01 19.74 0.43
CA LEU A 70 2.11 18.37 0.96
C LEU A 70 2.34 17.35 -0.17
N THR A 71 1.64 17.53 -1.29
CA THR A 71 1.80 16.67 -2.46
C THR A 71 3.20 16.77 -3.05
N ARG A 72 3.68 18.00 -3.26
CA ARG A 72 5.03 18.27 -3.76
C ARG A 72 6.10 17.77 -2.80
N GLU A 73 5.85 17.82 -1.49
CA GLU A 73 6.79 17.32 -0.48
C GLU A 73 6.97 15.80 -0.58
N PHE A 74 5.89 15.02 -0.71
CA PHE A 74 6.06 13.58 -0.92
C PHE A 74 6.67 13.28 -2.29
N ASN A 75 6.34 14.03 -3.36
CA ASN A 75 6.98 13.82 -4.67
C ASN A 75 8.50 13.97 -4.58
N ARG A 76 8.99 14.94 -3.80
CA ARG A 76 10.43 15.15 -3.57
C ARG A 76 11.10 14.05 -2.74
N GLY A 77 10.33 13.29 -1.95
CA GLY A 77 10.84 12.23 -1.08
C GLY A 77 10.70 10.82 -1.64
N MET A 78 9.89 10.61 -2.69
CA MET A 78 9.48 9.29 -3.17
C MET A 78 10.25 8.82 -4.41
N TRP A 79 11.50 9.27 -4.58
CA TRP A 79 12.39 8.84 -5.68
C TRP A 79 12.50 7.33 -5.80
N THR A 80 12.76 6.66 -4.67
CA THR A 80 12.95 5.20 -4.62
C THR A 80 11.73 4.40 -5.08
N ILE A 81 10.55 4.99 -4.94
CA ILE A 81 9.30 4.38 -5.38
C ILE A 81 9.06 4.80 -6.82
N GLY A 82 9.17 6.07 -7.19
CA GLY A 82 8.79 6.56 -8.52
C GLY A 82 7.39 7.19 -8.52
N TYR A 83 7.04 7.84 -7.40
CA TYR A 83 5.89 8.75 -7.29
C TYR A 83 6.35 10.21 -7.29
N THR A 84 7.15 10.57 -8.29
CA THR A 84 7.85 11.86 -8.35
C THR A 84 7.29 12.76 -9.44
N GLY A 85 6.79 12.19 -10.54
CA GLY A 85 6.26 12.94 -11.67
C GLY A 85 4.83 13.48 -11.48
N GLN A 86 4.09 13.01 -10.46
CA GLN A 86 2.68 13.35 -10.27
C GLN A 86 2.49 14.65 -9.47
N SER A 87 2.74 15.81 -10.09
CA SER A 87 2.47 17.08 -9.44
C SER A 87 0.96 17.35 -9.29
N PRO A 88 0.54 18.23 -8.35
CA PRO A 88 -0.84 18.71 -8.26
C PRO A 88 -1.38 19.22 -9.60
N GLU A 89 -0.58 19.98 -10.34
CA GLU A 89 -0.94 20.55 -11.64
C GLU A 89 -1.21 19.45 -12.68
N ARG A 90 -0.31 18.46 -12.80
CA ARG A 90 -0.50 17.35 -13.74
C ARG A 90 -1.72 16.52 -13.37
N MET A 91 -1.91 16.20 -12.08
CA MET A 91 -3.09 15.45 -11.64
C MET A 91 -4.40 16.21 -11.91
N LYS A 92 -4.46 17.51 -11.61
CA LYS A 92 -5.64 18.34 -11.91
C LYS A 92 -5.90 18.42 -13.41
N MET A 93 -4.86 18.61 -14.21
CA MET A 93 -4.95 18.59 -15.67
C MET A 93 -5.56 17.27 -16.18
N HIS A 94 -5.17 16.11 -15.61
CA HIS A 94 -5.80 14.83 -15.97
C HIS A 94 -7.27 14.79 -15.59
N MET A 95 -7.65 15.34 -14.43
CA MET A 95 -9.05 15.36 -13.99
C MET A 95 -9.92 16.25 -14.88
N GLU A 96 -9.43 17.42 -15.28
CA GLU A 96 -10.11 18.34 -16.19
C GLU A 96 -10.26 17.76 -17.61
N ASN A 97 -9.33 16.89 -18.02
CA ASN A 97 -9.27 16.32 -19.36
C ASN A 97 -9.60 14.82 -19.41
N GLN A 98 -10.33 14.27 -18.42
CA GLN A 98 -10.72 12.85 -18.36
C GLN A 98 -11.32 12.29 -19.66
N HIS A 99 -12.00 13.15 -20.42
CA HIS A 99 -12.65 12.80 -21.67
C HIS A 99 -11.69 12.47 -22.83
N THR A 100 -10.41 12.83 -22.74
CA THR A 100 -9.39 12.53 -23.76
C THR A 100 -8.78 11.14 -23.60
N PHE A 101 -8.97 10.49 -22.45
CA PHE A 101 -8.41 9.18 -22.14
C PHE A 101 -9.30 8.06 -22.70
N ASP A 102 -8.68 7.13 -23.43
CA ASP A 102 -9.34 5.92 -23.88
C ASP A 102 -9.71 5.03 -22.67
N ARG A 103 -10.93 4.52 -22.64
CA ARG A 103 -11.46 3.79 -21.46
C ARG A 103 -10.89 2.38 -21.31
N THR A 104 -10.20 1.85 -22.32
CA THR A 104 -9.63 0.51 -22.30
C THR A 104 -8.13 0.54 -22.02
N THR A 105 -7.40 1.34 -22.79
CA THR A 105 -5.94 1.50 -22.68
C THR A 105 -5.54 2.50 -21.62
N LEU A 106 -6.47 3.36 -21.19
CA LEU A 106 -6.23 4.49 -20.29
C LEU A 106 -5.24 5.51 -20.85
N ARG A 107 -4.89 5.46 -22.13
CA ARG A 107 -3.98 6.41 -22.77
C ARG A 107 -4.77 7.61 -23.30
N ALA A 108 -4.27 8.82 -23.05
CA ALA A 108 -4.82 10.02 -23.65
C ALA A 108 -4.60 10.02 -25.17
N LEU A 109 -5.65 10.35 -25.91
CA LEU A 109 -5.67 10.47 -27.36
C LEU A 109 -5.95 11.94 -27.72
N GLY A 110 -4.91 12.77 -27.60
CA GLY A 110 -4.95 14.22 -27.79
C GLY A 110 -5.20 15.03 -26.51
N GLY A 111 -5.22 16.34 -26.68
CA GLY A 111 -5.39 17.31 -25.59
C GLY A 111 -4.12 17.53 -24.76
N PRO A 112 -4.23 18.21 -23.61
CA PRO A 112 -3.07 18.57 -22.78
C PRO A 112 -2.31 17.38 -22.17
N ALA A 113 -2.97 16.22 -22.06
CA ALA A 113 -2.38 14.99 -21.53
C ALA A 113 -1.92 14.00 -22.60
N ASP A 114 -1.88 14.39 -23.89
CA ASP A 114 -1.69 13.46 -25.01
C ASP A 114 -0.52 12.48 -24.79
N GLY A 115 -0.78 11.20 -25.01
CA GLY A 115 0.19 10.12 -24.81
C GLY A 115 0.35 9.64 -23.37
N GLU A 116 -0.13 10.36 -22.36
CA GLU A 116 -0.06 9.95 -20.95
C GLU A 116 -1.10 8.89 -20.57
N PHE A 117 -0.82 8.13 -19.50
CA PHE A 117 -1.80 7.22 -18.91
C PHE A 117 -2.62 7.91 -17.81
N TYR A 118 -3.90 7.56 -17.71
CA TYR A 118 -4.82 8.15 -16.76
C TYR A 118 -4.31 8.03 -15.31
N GLY A 119 -4.17 9.17 -14.65
CA GLY A 119 -3.59 9.30 -13.31
C GLY A 119 -2.12 8.89 -13.17
N MET A 120 -1.33 8.86 -14.25
CA MET A 120 0.13 8.61 -14.22
C MET A 120 0.51 7.42 -13.30
N PRO A 121 0.06 6.19 -13.62
CA PRO A 121 0.22 5.03 -12.76
C PRO A 121 1.69 4.72 -12.47
N TRP A 122 1.92 4.10 -11.31
CA TRP A 122 3.26 3.80 -10.84
C TRP A 122 4.09 2.86 -11.75
N PRO A 123 5.39 3.15 -11.96
CA PRO A 123 6.07 4.40 -11.66
C PRO A 123 5.75 5.50 -12.68
N ALA A 124 5.74 6.76 -12.21
CA ALA A 124 5.92 7.93 -13.06
C ALA A 124 7.22 8.63 -12.65
N TRP A 125 8.24 8.42 -13.48
CA TRP A 125 9.61 8.81 -13.18
C TRP A 125 9.84 10.31 -13.33
N GLY A 126 10.84 10.79 -12.60
CA GLY A 126 11.41 12.11 -12.80
C GLY A 126 10.67 13.21 -12.08
N THR A 127 11.12 14.44 -12.33
CA THR A 127 10.37 15.62 -11.96
C THR A 127 9.10 15.75 -12.84
N PRO A 128 8.12 16.56 -12.45
CA PRO A 128 6.95 16.82 -13.29
C PRO A 128 7.29 17.30 -14.71
N GLU A 129 8.38 18.06 -14.86
CA GLU A 129 8.86 18.60 -16.13
C GLU A 129 9.41 17.53 -17.08
N MET A 130 9.89 16.40 -16.54
CA MET A 130 10.27 15.25 -17.36
C MET A 130 9.07 14.60 -18.06
N ASN A 131 7.86 14.91 -17.59
CA ASN A 131 6.59 14.53 -18.21
C ASN A 131 6.45 13.03 -18.51
N HIS A 132 6.97 12.18 -17.62
CA HIS A 132 6.83 10.74 -17.77
C HIS A 132 5.33 10.37 -17.71
N PRO A 133 4.82 9.53 -18.64
CA PRO A 133 3.38 9.27 -18.79
C PRO A 133 2.80 8.35 -17.70
N GLY A 134 3.67 7.73 -16.91
CA GLY A 134 3.31 6.65 -15.97
C GLY A 134 3.43 5.28 -16.64
N THR A 135 3.41 4.23 -15.83
CA THR A 135 3.59 2.84 -16.26
C THR A 135 2.31 2.05 -15.99
N ALA A 136 1.41 1.98 -16.97
CA ALA A 136 0.12 1.30 -16.80
C ALA A 136 0.30 -0.23 -16.68
N ASN A 137 1.16 -0.80 -17.52
CA ASN A 137 1.47 -2.23 -17.53
C ASN A 137 2.89 -2.45 -17.01
N LEU A 138 3.01 -3.11 -15.85
CA LEU A 138 4.33 -3.46 -15.33
C LEU A 138 4.98 -4.52 -16.19
N TYR A 139 6.30 -4.40 -16.35
CA TYR A 139 7.14 -5.34 -17.08
C TYR A 139 6.83 -5.43 -18.59
N ASP A 140 6.20 -4.39 -19.16
CA ASP A 140 6.02 -4.27 -20.60
C ASP A 140 7.31 -3.76 -21.25
N MET A 141 8.08 -4.70 -21.82
CA MET A 141 9.34 -4.41 -22.50
C MET A 141 9.14 -4.05 -23.98
N SER A 142 7.92 -4.13 -24.50
CA SER A 142 7.62 -3.75 -25.88
C SER A 142 7.60 -2.22 -26.10
N MET A 143 7.66 -1.46 -25.01
CA MET A 143 7.69 0.00 -25.00
C MET A 143 9.00 0.54 -24.42
N PRO A 144 9.48 1.72 -24.86
CA PRO A 144 10.56 2.42 -24.20
C PRO A 144 10.24 2.79 -22.77
N VAL A 145 11.25 2.81 -21.90
CA VAL A 145 11.09 3.22 -20.50
C VAL A 145 10.53 4.65 -20.39
N ALA A 146 10.98 5.57 -21.27
CA ALA A 146 10.48 6.94 -21.31
C ALA A 146 8.97 7.05 -21.63
N GLU A 147 8.39 6.02 -22.26
CA GLU A 147 6.97 5.96 -22.62
C GLU A 147 6.13 5.11 -21.65
N GLY A 148 6.71 4.68 -20.52
CA GLY A 148 6.03 3.82 -19.54
C GLY A 148 6.23 2.33 -19.77
N GLY A 149 7.20 1.93 -20.59
CA GLY A 149 7.72 0.56 -20.60
C GLY A 149 8.58 0.26 -19.36
N LEU A 150 8.76 -1.02 -19.04
CA LEU A 150 9.49 -1.38 -17.82
C LEU A 150 10.08 -2.80 -17.88
N THR A 151 11.27 -2.98 -17.30
CA THR A 151 11.90 -4.28 -17.05
C THR A 151 11.68 -4.74 -15.60
N PHE A 152 12.17 -5.94 -15.26
CA PHE A 152 12.12 -6.43 -13.88
C PHE A 152 13.30 -5.91 -13.07
N ARG A 153 13.06 -5.54 -11.81
CA ARG A 153 14.00 -4.78 -10.98
C ARG A 153 15.20 -5.57 -10.46
N ALA A 154 16.39 -4.95 -10.42
CA ALA A 154 17.62 -5.52 -9.87
C ALA A 154 17.76 -5.32 -8.35
N ARG A 155 16.73 -5.74 -7.59
CA ARG A 155 16.65 -5.45 -6.14
C ARG A 155 17.44 -6.42 -5.24
N PHE A 156 17.75 -7.62 -5.72
CA PHE A 156 18.27 -8.71 -4.89
C PHE A 156 19.77 -8.97 -5.08
N GLY A 157 20.50 -7.94 -5.51
CA GLY A 157 21.90 -8.05 -5.90
C GLY A 157 22.07 -8.49 -7.35
N VAL A 158 23.32 -8.61 -7.77
CA VAL A 158 23.72 -8.96 -9.15
C VAL A 158 24.08 -10.44 -9.30
N GLU A 159 24.45 -11.10 -8.21
CA GLU A 159 24.91 -12.48 -8.19
C GLU A 159 24.47 -13.15 -6.89
N ARG A 160 24.24 -14.46 -6.93
CA ARG A 160 24.13 -15.31 -5.76
C ARG A 160 24.71 -16.70 -6.01
N ASP A 161 25.51 -17.20 -5.08
CA ASP A 161 26.12 -18.54 -5.13
C ASP A 161 26.89 -18.80 -6.45
N GLY A 162 27.49 -17.74 -7.03
CA GLY A 162 28.16 -17.79 -8.32
C GLY A 162 27.24 -17.67 -9.54
N GLU A 163 25.93 -17.57 -9.35
CA GLU A 163 24.94 -17.42 -10.43
C GLU A 163 24.53 -15.97 -10.64
N ASN A 164 24.54 -15.55 -11.92
CA ASN A 164 24.08 -14.23 -12.34
C ASN A 164 22.56 -14.06 -12.11
N LEU A 165 22.20 -13.01 -11.38
CA LEU A 165 20.80 -12.62 -11.11
C LEU A 165 20.26 -11.59 -12.10
N LEU A 166 21.15 -10.95 -12.88
CA LEU A 166 20.77 -9.98 -13.88
C LEU A 166 20.08 -10.66 -15.07
N ALA A 167 19.24 -9.92 -15.79
CA ALA A 167 18.59 -10.42 -17.00
C ALA A 167 19.63 -10.83 -18.04
N GLU A 168 19.25 -11.71 -18.98
CA GLU A 168 20.14 -12.20 -20.04
C GLU A 168 19.47 -11.99 -21.40
N GLY A 169 19.95 -11.01 -22.16
CA GLY A 169 19.40 -10.68 -23.50
C GLY A 169 17.95 -10.19 -23.49
N VAL A 170 17.44 -9.76 -22.34
CA VAL A 170 16.06 -9.27 -22.12
C VAL A 170 16.14 -7.80 -21.72
N TYR A 171 15.51 -6.90 -22.47
CA TYR A 171 15.58 -5.45 -22.28
C TYR A 171 14.37 -4.75 -22.91
N SER A 172 14.08 -3.52 -22.48
CA SER A 172 13.02 -2.68 -23.08
C SER A 172 13.42 -2.16 -24.46
N VAL A 173 12.44 -1.94 -25.34
CA VAL A 173 12.66 -1.28 -26.63
C VAL A 173 13.39 0.05 -26.45
N GLY A 174 14.43 0.29 -27.24
CA GLY A 174 15.23 1.52 -27.19
C GLY A 174 16.31 1.55 -26.11
N SER A 175 16.46 0.50 -25.29
CA SER A 175 17.56 0.38 -24.32
C SER A 175 18.91 0.26 -25.03
N GLU A 176 19.88 1.10 -24.64
CA GLU A 176 21.27 0.98 -25.12
C GLU A 176 22.00 -0.22 -24.48
N ILE A 177 21.61 -0.60 -23.26
CA ILE A 177 22.10 -1.83 -22.61
C ILE A 177 21.14 -2.96 -22.99
N GLN A 178 21.63 -3.92 -23.79
CA GLN A 178 20.86 -5.05 -24.30
C GLN A 178 20.98 -6.32 -23.43
N ASP A 179 21.32 -6.12 -22.16
CA ASP A 179 21.47 -7.17 -21.17
C ASP A 179 20.96 -6.72 -19.80
N GLY A 180 21.10 -7.56 -18.78
CA GLY A 180 20.82 -7.17 -17.41
C GLY A 180 21.89 -6.23 -16.82
N TYR A 181 21.48 -5.32 -15.95
CA TYR A 181 22.34 -4.31 -15.33
C TYR A 181 21.90 -3.98 -13.90
N PRO A 182 22.83 -3.58 -13.01
CA PRO A 182 22.49 -3.17 -11.65
C PRO A 182 21.70 -1.85 -11.63
N GLU A 183 21.28 -1.43 -10.45
CA GLU A 183 20.74 -0.09 -10.24
C GLU A 183 21.75 1.00 -10.65
N PHE A 184 21.26 2.08 -11.26
CA PHE A 184 22.11 3.17 -11.71
C PHE A 184 22.72 3.97 -10.54
N THR A 185 24.01 4.22 -10.64
CA THR A 185 24.79 5.10 -9.76
C THR A 185 25.56 6.12 -10.59
N MET A 186 26.07 7.16 -9.93
CA MET A 186 26.96 8.10 -10.59
C MET A 186 28.20 7.39 -11.17
N GLN A 187 28.74 6.39 -10.46
CA GLN A 187 29.84 5.56 -10.99
C GLN A 187 29.45 4.89 -12.31
N MET A 188 28.27 4.28 -12.38
CA MET A 188 27.81 3.60 -13.59
C MET A 188 27.66 4.57 -14.76
N LEU A 189 27.17 5.80 -14.52
CA LEU A 189 27.12 6.82 -15.58
C LEU A 189 28.52 7.21 -16.08
N ILE A 190 29.50 7.35 -15.18
CA ILE A 190 30.89 7.65 -15.54
C ILE A 190 31.49 6.50 -16.37
N ASP A 191 31.28 5.26 -15.94
CA ASP A 191 31.83 4.07 -16.62
C ASP A 191 31.25 3.89 -18.02
N LEU A 192 29.98 4.27 -18.23
CA LEU A 192 29.30 4.27 -19.52
C LEU A 192 29.59 5.52 -20.36
N GLY A 193 30.21 6.55 -19.78
CA GLY A 193 30.41 7.86 -20.42
C GLY A 193 29.13 8.69 -20.58
N TRP A 194 28.07 8.36 -19.84
CA TRP A 194 26.78 9.06 -19.85
C TRP A 194 26.72 10.21 -18.85
N ASP A 195 27.73 10.35 -17.99
CA ASP A 195 27.75 11.41 -17.00
C ASP A 195 27.83 12.81 -17.62
N SER A 196 28.27 12.95 -18.88
CA SER A 196 28.23 14.21 -19.63
C SER A 196 26.82 14.72 -19.91
N ASP A 197 25.82 13.84 -19.84
CA ASP A 197 24.42 14.20 -20.13
C ASP A 197 23.70 14.77 -18.91
N LEU A 198 24.37 14.82 -17.74
CA LEU A 198 23.94 15.57 -16.57
C LEU A 198 24.13 17.07 -16.80
N THR A 199 23.11 17.84 -16.45
CA THR A 199 23.22 19.30 -16.36
C THR A 199 24.17 19.70 -15.21
N ASP A 200 24.68 20.92 -15.28
CA ASP A 200 25.52 21.48 -14.22
C ASP A 200 24.80 21.50 -12.86
N TYR A 201 23.48 21.77 -12.87
CA TYR A 201 22.66 21.73 -11.67
C TYR A 201 22.58 20.31 -11.08
N GLU A 202 22.24 19.31 -11.88
CA GLU A 202 22.12 17.92 -11.41
C GLU A 202 23.45 17.41 -10.87
N ARG A 203 24.55 17.65 -11.60
CA ARG A 203 25.90 17.31 -11.13
C ARG A 203 26.21 17.96 -9.79
N ALA A 204 25.92 19.25 -9.65
CA ALA A 204 26.16 19.97 -8.41
C ALA A 204 25.32 19.42 -7.24
N VAL A 205 24.09 18.97 -7.49
CA VAL A 205 23.25 18.36 -6.43
C VAL A 205 23.80 17.00 -6.04
N ILE A 206 24.22 16.18 -7.00
CA ILE A 206 24.86 14.88 -6.75
C ILE A 206 26.11 15.05 -5.90
N GLU A 207 26.97 16.03 -6.21
CA GLU A 207 28.17 16.38 -5.43
C GLU A 207 27.85 16.88 -4.02
N TRP A 208 26.76 17.63 -3.86
CA TRP A 208 26.31 18.06 -2.53
C TRP A 208 25.77 16.90 -1.70
N VAL A 209 24.95 16.02 -2.29
CA VAL A 209 24.43 14.82 -1.62
C VAL A 209 25.56 13.89 -1.18
N SER A 210 26.64 13.78 -1.97
CA SER A 210 27.79 12.96 -1.62
C SER A 210 28.68 13.59 -0.53
N GLY A 211 28.44 14.85 -0.16
CA GLY A 211 29.31 15.62 0.74
C GLY A 211 30.60 16.12 0.09
N PHE A 212 30.73 16.03 -1.25
CA PHE A 212 31.85 16.62 -1.98
C PHE A 212 31.74 18.15 -2.03
N ARG A 213 30.50 18.67 -2.03
CA ARG A 213 30.19 20.09 -1.96
C ARG A 213 29.51 20.42 -0.63
N ASP A 214 29.97 21.47 0.06
CA ASP A 214 29.40 21.90 1.34
C ASP A 214 28.06 22.63 1.21
N THR A 215 27.82 23.28 0.06
CA THR A 215 26.66 24.14 -0.17
C THR A 215 25.66 23.49 -1.12
N ARG A 216 24.37 23.58 -0.74
CA ARG A 216 23.28 23.09 -1.58
C ARG A 216 23.13 23.99 -2.81
N PRO A 217 23.12 23.46 -4.04
CA PRO A 217 22.87 24.25 -5.23
C PRO A 217 21.46 24.85 -5.23
N GLY A 218 21.34 26.09 -5.73
CA GLY A 218 20.06 26.80 -5.85
C GLY A 218 19.66 27.69 -4.66
N THR A 219 20.54 27.90 -3.66
CA THR A 219 20.31 28.87 -2.57
C THR A 219 20.96 30.24 -2.78
N GLU A 220 21.71 30.46 -3.87
CA GLU A 220 22.30 31.76 -4.28
C GLU A 220 22.34 31.89 -5.82
N GLU A 221 22.36 33.14 -6.31
CA GLU A 221 22.44 33.53 -7.72
C GLU A 221 23.70 32.92 -8.38
N VAL A 222 23.50 32.05 -9.37
CA VAL A 222 24.61 31.30 -9.97
C VAL A 222 25.35 32.21 -10.96
N GLY A 223 26.47 32.77 -10.54
CA GLY A 223 27.46 33.31 -11.47
C GLY A 223 28.02 32.18 -12.34
N GLU A 224 28.03 32.38 -13.65
CA GLU A 224 28.64 31.47 -14.63
C GLU A 224 30.09 31.17 -14.25
N THR A 225 30.34 29.99 -13.69
CA THR A 225 31.67 29.39 -13.74
C THR A 225 31.53 27.93 -14.18
N THR A 226 31.75 27.73 -15.48
CA THR A 226 32.08 26.44 -16.08
C THR A 226 33.29 25.85 -15.36
N MET A 227 33.08 24.79 -14.58
CA MET A 227 34.19 23.99 -14.03
C MET A 227 34.58 22.91 -15.05
N THR A 228 35.18 23.33 -16.17
CA THR A 228 35.91 22.45 -17.09
C THR A 228 37.35 22.24 -16.59
N GLY A 229 37.49 21.68 -15.39
CA GLY A 229 38.79 21.32 -14.80
C GLY A 229 38.99 19.80 -14.69
N GLU A 230 40.24 19.34 -14.59
CA GLU A 230 40.56 17.94 -14.31
C GLU A 230 39.97 17.52 -12.96
N ARG A 231 39.21 16.42 -12.96
CA ARG A 231 38.58 15.87 -11.75
C ARG A 231 39.66 15.43 -10.76
N PRO A 232 39.59 15.81 -9.47
CA PRO A 232 40.47 15.28 -8.44
C PRO A 232 40.43 13.74 -8.41
N SER A 233 41.54 13.09 -8.07
CA SER A 233 41.65 11.62 -8.08
C SER A 233 40.69 10.90 -7.12
N ASP A 234 40.16 11.62 -6.12
CA ASP A 234 39.22 11.11 -5.13
C ASP A 234 37.74 11.43 -5.43
N TYR A 235 37.45 12.23 -6.47
CA TYR A 235 36.09 12.59 -6.88
C TYR A 235 35.21 11.36 -7.09
N VAL A 236 35.70 10.42 -7.90
CA VAL A 236 34.99 9.19 -8.25
C VAL A 236 34.68 8.36 -7.01
N ASN A 237 35.60 8.30 -6.05
CA ASN A 237 35.41 7.56 -4.80
C ASN A 237 34.36 8.20 -3.88
N GLN A 238 34.27 9.54 -3.86
CA GLN A 238 33.30 10.25 -3.01
C GLN A 238 31.91 10.32 -3.65
N VAL A 239 31.84 10.60 -4.95
CA VAL A 239 30.57 10.87 -5.66
C VAL A 239 29.99 9.62 -6.31
N GLY A 240 30.82 8.65 -6.71
CA GLY A 240 30.40 7.47 -7.49
C GLY A 240 29.33 6.62 -6.81
N GLY A 241 29.27 6.62 -5.47
CA GLY A 241 28.28 5.88 -4.68
C GLY A 241 26.87 6.51 -4.65
N VAL A 242 26.70 7.75 -5.14
CA VAL A 242 25.37 8.37 -5.21
C VAL A 242 24.52 7.56 -6.19
N ASN A 243 23.41 7.06 -5.67
CA ASN A 243 22.48 6.21 -6.40
C ASN A 243 21.29 7.05 -6.88
N TRP A 244 20.63 6.61 -7.97
CA TRP A 244 19.41 7.24 -8.50
C TRP A 244 18.32 7.53 -7.44
N LYS A 245 18.28 6.74 -6.36
CA LYS A 245 17.37 6.90 -5.21
C LYS A 245 17.67 8.12 -4.33
N THR A 246 18.94 8.48 -4.26
CA THR A 246 19.48 9.50 -3.35
C THR A 246 19.89 10.78 -4.08
N ASP A 247 20.02 10.73 -5.40
CA ASP A 247 20.15 11.91 -6.23
C ASP A 247 18.84 12.74 -6.17
N LEU A 248 18.88 13.83 -5.41
CA LEU A 248 17.73 14.70 -5.21
C LEU A 248 17.43 15.63 -6.38
N SER A 249 18.25 15.62 -7.44
CA SER A 249 17.97 16.36 -8.68
C SER A 249 17.16 15.53 -9.68
N GLY A 250 17.20 14.20 -9.56
CA GLY A 250 16.63 13.28 -10.54
C GLY A 250 17.47 13.08 -11.80
N GLY A 251 18.68 13.66 -11.85
CA GLY A 251 19.57 13.59 -13.02
C GLY A 251 19.97 12.18 -13.41
N ILE A 252 20.37 11.33 -12.45
CA ILE A 252 20.73 9.93 -12.74
C ILE A 252 19.55 9.18 -13.37
N GLN A 253 18.35 9.40 -12.82
CA GLN A 253 17.13 8.80 -13.34
C GLN A 253 16.80 9.32 -14.75
N ARG A 254 16.90 10.63 -14.98
CA ARG A 254 16.67 11.24 -16.29
C ARG A 254 17.63 10.69 -17.35
N VAL A 255 18.93 10.63 -17.02
CA VAL A 255 19.97 10.12 -17.92
C VAL A 255 19.74 8.65 -18.22
N ALA A 256 19.51 7.80 -17.21
CA ALA A 256 19.23 6.38 -17.44
C ALA A 256 18.03 6.16 -18.39
N ILE A 257 16.95 6.92 -18.20
CA ILE A 257 15.75 6.85 -19.04
C ILE A 257 16.01 7.36 -20.45
N ALA A 258 16.84 8.40 -20.62
CA ALA A 258 17.23 8.93 -21.93
C ALA A 258 17.96 7.87 -22.77
N HIS A 259 18.74 6.98 -22.13
CA HIS A 259 19.37 5.82 -22.78
C HIS A 259 18.50 4.56 -22.77
N GLY A 260 17.18 4.70 -22.57
CA GLY A 260 16.19 3.63 -22.61
C GLY A 260 16.28 2.63 -21.45
N CYS A 261 17.03 2.94 -20.39
CA CYS A 261 17.26 2.06 -19.26
C CYS A 261 16.37 2.39 -18.06
N ALA A 262 15.97 1.36 -17.30
CA ALA A 262 15.24 1.54 -16.05
C ALA A 262 16.21 1.92 -14.91
N PRO A 263 15.93 2.99 -14.12
CA PRO A 263 16.85 3.43 -13.07
C PRO A 263 17.19 2.35 -12.03
N PHE A 264 16.23 1.48 -11.72
CA PHE A 264 16.38 0.39 -10.73
C PHE A 264 17.13 -0.85 -11.25
N GLY A 265 17.67 -0.81 -12.46
CA GLY A 265 18.34 -1.94 -13.09
C GLY A 265 17.42 -2.88 -13.87
N ASN A 266 17.97 -4.01 -14.29
CA ASN A 266 17.28 -5.04 -15.07
C ASN A 266 17.75 -6.44 -14.65
N ALA A 267 16.87 -7.21 -14.02
CA ALA A 267 17.18 -8.52 -13.46
C ALA A 267 16.16 -9.59 -13.80
N LYS A 268 16.47 -10.84 -13.45
CA LYS A 268 15.56 -11.98 -13.61
C LYS A 268 14.42 -11.90 -12.59
N ALA A 269 13.19 -12.16 -13.04
CA ALA A 269 12.11 -12.53 -12.12
C ALA A 269 12.47 -13.86 -11.44
N ARG A 270 12.12 -14.02 -10.16
CA ARG A 270 12.47 -15.21 -9.39
C ARG A 270 11.25 -15.89 -8.79
N ALA A 271 11.29 -17.23 -8.78
CA ALA A 271 10.31 -18.08 -8.10
C ALA A 271 10.80 -18.58 -6.73
N VAL A 272 12.09 -18.40 -6.42
CA VAL A 272 12.71 -18.79 -5.15
C VAL A 272 13.16 -17.54 -4.40
N ASP A 273 12.68 -17.35 -3.18
CA ASP A 273 13.05 -16.26 -2.28
C ASP A 273 13.75 -16.78 -1.03
N TRP A 274 15.07 -16.92 -1.12
CA TRP A 274 15.90 -17.39 -0.01
C TRP A 274 15.95 -16.49 1.23
N THR A 275 15.35 -15.30 1.17
CA THR A 275 15.28 -14.40 2.33
C THR A 275 14.05 -14.69 3.20
N PHE A 276 13.12 -15.51 2.70
CA PHE A 276 11.90 -15.87 3.41
C PHE A 276 12.10 -17.17 4.21
N PRO A 277 11.32 -17.39 5.28
CA PRO A 277 11.34 -18.64 6.04
C PRO A 277 11.10 -19.87 5.14
N ASP A 278 10.16 -19.73 4.20
CA ASP A 278 9.88 -20.70 3.14
C ASP A 278 10.33 -20.12 1.80
N PRO A 279 11.44 -20.60 1.21
CA PRO A 279 11.96 -20.04 -0.03
C PRO A 279 11.09 -20.27 -1.27
N VAL A 280 10.18 -21.24 -1.19
CA VAL A 280 9.14 -21.52 -2.18
C VAL A 280 7.82 -21.72 -1.43
N PRO A 281 6.66 -21.51 -2.07
CA PRO A 281 5.39 -21.76 -1.42
C PRO A 281 5.29 -23.21 -0.94
N LEU A 282 5.15 -23.39 0.37
CA LEU A 282 4.90 -24.67 1.02
C LEU A 282 3.53 -24.63 1.70
N HIS A 283 2.82 -25.75 1.68
CA HIS A 283 1.59 -25.85 2.47
C HIS A 283 1.94 -25.90 3.96
N ARG A 284 1.20 -25.15 4.77
CA ARG A 284 1.25 -25.16 6.24
C ARG A 284 -0.18 -25.10 6.76
N GLU A 285 -0.49 -25.95 7.74
CA GLU A 285 -1.79 -25.90 8.41
C GLU A 285 -1.94 -24.60 9.22
N PRO A 286 -3.16 -24.04 9.31
CA PRO A 286 -3.45 -22.90 10.18
C PRO A 286 -3.09 -23.17 11.64
N LEU A 287 -2.94 -22.11 12.45
CA LEU A 287 -2.68 -22.29 13.89
C LEU A 287 -3.77 -23.11 14.57
N TYR A 288 -5.03 -22.82 14.23
CA TYR A 288 -6.19 -23.58 14.66
C TYR A 288 -6.71 -24.42 13.50
N SER A 289 -6.19 -25.64 13.38
CA SER A 289 -6.64 -26.62 12.38
C SER A 289 -7.44 -27.76 13.00
N ASN A 290 -8.55 -28.12 12.37
CA ASN A 290 -9.29 -29.35 12.67
C ASN A 290 -8.73 -30.59 11.96
N ARG A 291 -7.81 -30.41 11.00
CA ARG A 291 -7.09 -31.48 10.29
C ARG A 291 -5.79 -31.80 11.00
N ARG A 292 -5.91 -32.30 12.24
CA ARG A 292 -4.76 -32.69 13.08
C ARG A 292 -3.87 -33.75 12.43
N ASP A 293 -4.41 -34.53 11.51
CA ASP A 293 -3.67 -35.47 10.68
C ASP A 293 -2.68 -34.77 9.73
N LEU A 294 -3.02 -33.59 9.22
CA LEU A 294 -2.16 -32.81 8.31
C LEU A 294 -1.11 -31.98 9.05
N VAL A 295 -1.35 -31.61 10.31
CA VAL A 295 -0.41 -30.81 11.12
C VAL A 295 0.95 -31.52 11.28
N ALA A 296 0.97 -32.85 11.28
CA ALA A 296 2.21 -33.62 11.36
C ALA A 296 3.08 -33.46 10.09
N ASP A 297 2.45 -33.40 8.92
CA ASP A 297 3.13 -33.28 7.62
C ASP A 297 3.40 -31.82 7.26
N TYR A 298 2.53 -30.90 7.70
CA TYR A 298 2.53 -29.48 7.34
C TYR A 298 2.42 -28.57 8.58
N PRO A 299 3.39 -28.65 9.52
CA PRO A 299 3.35 -27.85 10.73
C PRO A 299 3.53 -26.35 10.43
N THR A 300 3.10 -25.52 11.38
CA THR A 300 3.45 -24.10 11.41
C THR A 300 4.92 -23.88 11.81
N TYR A 301 5.33 -22.62 11.91
CA TYR A 301 6.69 -22.23 12.31
C TYR A 301 6.96 -22.45 13.81
N ASP A 302 8.23 -22.44 14.22
CA ASP A 302 8.55 -22.30 15.64
C ASP A 302 8.20 -20.89 16.14
N ASP A 303 7.86 -20.79 17.42
CA ASP A 303 7.65 -19.52 18.10
C ASP A 303 8.88 -18.62 17.96
N HIS A 304 8.64 -17.33 17.71
CA HIS A 304 9.73 -16.38 17.59
C HIS A 304 9.34 -15.00 18.09
N LYS A 305 10.29 -14.08 18.06
CA LYS A 305 10.07 -12.68 18.41
C LYS A 305 10.21 -11.83 17.17
N PHE A 306 9.11 -11.24 16.72
CA PHE A 306 9.09 -10.28 15.63
C PHE A 306 9.22 -8.87 16.21
N TRP A 307 10.36 -8.21 15.95
CA TRP A 307 10.75 -6.96 16.61
C TRP A 307 10.71 -7.03 18.15
N ARG A 308 9.66 -6.45 18.75
CA ARG A 308 9.44 -6.40 20.21
C ARG A 308 8.24 -7.25 20.65
N VAL A 309 7.58 -7.95 19.73
CA VAL A 309 6.36 -8.72 19.98
C VAL A 309 6.66 -10.22 19.94
N PRO A 310 6.48 -10.96 21.04
CA PRO A 310 6.45 -12.42 20.99
C PRO A 310 5.33 -12.86 20.05
N THR A 311 5.64 -13.72 19.09
CA THR A 311 4.69 -14.25 18.12
C THR A 311 4.67 -15.76 18.25
N MET A 312 3.52 -16.26 18.73
CA MET A 312 3.29 -17.66 19.01
C MET A 312 2.80 -18.38 17.75
N TYR A 313 3.39 -19.53 17.45
CA TYR A 313 3.05 -20.40 16.33
C TYR A 313 2.88 -21.82 16.85
N LYS A 314 3.97 -22.59 16.94
CA LYS A 314 3.98 -23.97 17.42
C LYS A 314 3.34 -24.13 18.79
N SER A 315 3.56 -23.20 19.72
CA SER A 315 2.95 -23.28 21.06
C SER A 315 1.43 -23.19 21.04
N ILE A 316 0.84 -22.56 20.02
CA ILE A 316 -0.60 -22.59 19.79
C ILE A 316 -0.99 -23.89 19.08
N GLN A 317 -0.34 -24.17 17.94
CA GLN A 317 -0.75 -25.27 17.06
C GLN A 317 -0.56 -26.65 17.71
N GLU A 318 0.34 -26.83 18.68
CA GLU A 318 0.53 -28.11 19.37
C GLU A 318 -0.69 -28.53 20.19
N ASN A 319 -1.52 -27.58 20.61
CA ASN A 319 -2.74 -27.84 21.37
C ASN A 319 -3.91 -28.17 20.43
N ASP A 320 -4.63 -29.25 20.71
CA ASP A 320 -5.77 -29.69 19.91
C ASP A 320 -7.08 -29.06 20.40
N PHE A 321 -7.52 -28.01 19.71
CA PHE A 321 -8.79 -27.33 19.96
C PHE A 321 -9.97 -27.90 19.15
N SER A 322 -9.72 -28.83 18.23
CA SER A 322 -10.71 -29.26 17.22
C SER A 322 -11.92 -29.99 17.81
N LYS A 323 -11.79 -30.56 19.01
CA LYS A 323 -12.88 -31.24 19.71
C LYS A 323 -13.87 -30.26 20.32
N ASP A 324 -13.37 -29.16 20.87
CA ASP A 324 -14.19 -28.12 21.50
C ASP A 324 -14.71 -27.09 20.48
N TYR A 325 -13.96 -26.90 19.39
CA TYR A 325 -14.25 -25.96 18.30
C TYR A 325 -14.18 -26.70 16.95
N PRO A 326 -15.22 -27.44 16.55
CA PRO A 326 -15.15 -28.35 15.40
C PRO A 326 -15.35 -27.66 14.04
N ILE A 327 -15.91 -26.45 14.01
CA ILE A 327 -16.28 -25.73 12.78
C ILE A 327 -15.17 -24.77 12.40
N ILE A 328 -14.77 -24.74 11.13
CA ILE A 328 -13.85 -23.73 10.59
C ILE A 328 -14.63 -22.42 10.46
N LEU A 329 -14.14 -21.34 11.06
CA LEU A 329 -14.67 -20.01 10.89
C LEU A 329 -13.80 -19.21 9.93
N THR A 330 -14.42 -18.67 8.88
CA THR A 330 -13.78 -17.71 7.98
C THR A 330 -14.56 -16.39 7.98
N SER A 331 -13.90 -15.31 7.58
CA SER A 331 -14.50 -13.98 7.53
C SER A 331 -14.30 -13.29 6.18
N GLY A 332 -15.27 -12.46 5.79
CA GLY A 332 -15.19 -11.75 4.53
C GLY A 332 -16.09 -10.52 4.43
N ARG A 333 -16.22 -10.04 3.19
CA ARG A 333 -16.94 -8.81 2.87
C ARG A 333 -18.35 -9.09 2.36
N LEU A 334 -19.21 -8.11 2.52
CA LEU A 334 -20.52 -7.98 1.89
C LEU A 334 -20.44 -6.91 0.81
N VAL A 335 -21.32 -6.99 -0.20
CA VAL A 335 -21.31 -6.06 -1.33
C VAL A 335 -21.82 -4.68 -0.91
N GLU A 336 -22.72 -4.65 0.05
CA GLU A 336 -23.43 -3.49 0.56
C GLU A 336 -22.56 -2.62 1.46
N TYR A 337 -21.47 -3.17 2.02
CA TYR A 337 -20.65 -2.52 3.04
C TYR A 337 -19.16 -2.50 2.70
N GLU A 338 -18.50 -1.41 3.10
CA GLU A 338 -17.07 -1.18 2.89
C GLU A 338 -16.33 -1.09 4.23
N GLY A 339 -15.11 -1.65 4.28
CA GLY A 339 -14.23 -1.56 5.45
C GLY A 339 -14.88 -2.19 6.69
N GLY A 340 -14.80 -1.51 7.84
CA GLY A 340 -15.51 -1.91 9.07
C GLY A 340 -17.01 -1.56 9.05
N GLY A 341 -17.52 -1.02 7.95
CA GLY A 341 -18.93 -0.68 7.75
C GLY A 341 -19.38 0.66 8.34
N ASP A 342 -18.52 1.43 9.02
CA ASP A 342 -18.95 2.63 9.76
C ASP A 342 -19.70 3.67 8.91
N GLU A 343 -19.22 3.99 7.71
CA GLU A 343 -19.93 4.87 6.77
C GLU A 343 -21.16 4.19 6.16
N THR A 344 -20.99 2.94 5.70
CA THR A 344 -21.95 2.28 4.82
C THR A 344 -23.14 1.66 5.58
N ARG A 345 -22.96 1.19 6.82
CA ARG A 345 -24.06 0.72 7.69
C ARG A 345 -24.82 1.84 8.40
N SER A 346 -24.32 3.06 8.28
CA SER A 346 -24.98 4.30 8.73
C SER A 346 -25.77 4.96 7.59
N ASN A 347 -25.66 4.45 6.37
CA ASN A 347 -26.43 4.89 5.22
C ASN A 347 -27.76 4.10 5.13
N PRO A 348 -28.94 4.76 5.17
CA PRO A 348 -30.23 4.07 5.18
C PRO A 348 -30.46 3.12 4.00
N TRP A 349 -29.99 3.48 2.81
CA TRP A 349 -30.22 2.70 1.59
C TRP A 349 -29.39 1.41 1.57
N LEU A 350 -28.15 1.47 2.07
CA LEU A 350 -27.29 0.30 2.19
C LEU A 350 -27.69 -0.57 3.40
N ALA A 351 -28.07 0.08 4.51
CA ALA A 351 -28.62 -0.56 5.69
C ALA A 351 -29.87 -1.40 5.39
N GLU A 352 -30.72 -0.94 4.48
CA GLU A 352 -31.91 -1.67 4.03
C GLU A 352 -31.56 -2.99 3.34
N LEU A 353 -30.46 -3.02 2.56
CA LEU A 353 -30.03 -4.21 1.83
C LEU A 353 -29.53 -5.33 2.77
N GLN A 354 -28.93 -4.98 3.91
CA GLN A 354 -28.49 -5.96 4.91
C GLN A 354 -28.72 -5.48 6.35
N GLN A 355 -29.85 -5.89 6.93
CA GLN A 355 -30.36 -5.33 8.20
C GLN A 355 -29.78 -5.97 9.47
N ASN A 356 -29.05 -7.08 9.35
CA ASN A 356 -28.55 -7.83 10.49
C ASN A 356 -27.12 -8.30 10.25
N MET A 357 -26.33 -8.36 11.31
CA MET A 357 -25.15 -9.22 11.31
C MET A 357 -25.58 -10.68 11.42
N PHE A 358 -24.92 -11.56 10.68
CA PHE A 358 -25.24 -12.98 10.64
C PHE A 358 -23.99 -13.87 10.60
N ILE A 359 -24.19 -15.16 10.80
CA ILE A 359 -23.23 -16.22 10.48
C ILE A 359 -23.88 -17.20 9.51
N GLU A 360 -23.21 -17.49 8.40
CA GLU A 360 -23.66 -18.54 7.48
C GLU A 360 -23.30 -19.90 8.07
N VAL A 361 -24.29 -20.78 8.17
CA VAL A 361 -24.14 -22.14 8.71
C VAL A 361 -24.77 -23.14 7.75
N ASN A 362 -24.09 -24.24 7.48
CA ASN A 362 -24.65 -25.30 6.66
C ASN A 362 -25.88 -25.93 7.33
N PRO A 363 -26.98 -26.23 6.61
CA PRO A 363 -28.18 -26.84 7.19
C PRO A 363 -27.92 -28.15 7.95
N ARG A 364 -26.93 -28.95 7.53
CA ARG A 364 -26.53 -30.18 8.23
C ARG A 364 -25.97 -29.88 9.61
N ASP A 365 -25.06 -28.91 9.70
CA ASP A 365 -24.42 -28.54 10.96
C ASP A 365 -25.44 -27.87 11.89
N ALA A 366 -26.27 -26.98 11.35
CA ALA A 366 -27.35 -26.35 12.10
C ALA A 366 -28.32 -27.40 12.69
N ASN A 367 -28.71 -28.41 11.92
CA ASN A 367 -29.54 -29.51 12.43
C ASN A 367 -28.85 -30.29 13.57
N ASN A 368 -27.56 -30.59 13.44
CA ASN A 368 -26.79 -31.28 14.47
C ASN A 368 -26.65 -30.44 15.76
N LEU A 369 -26.58 -29.12 15.61
CA LEU A 369 -26.47 -28.15 16.71
C LEU A 369 -27.84 -27.72 17.28
N GLY A 370 -28.95 -28.11 16.67
CA GLY A 370 -30.30 -27.69 17.08
C GLY A 370 -30.61 -26.21 16.80
N ILE A 371 -29.94 -25.62 15.82
CA ILE A 371 -30.09 -24.21 15.42
C ILE A 371 -31.13 -24.08 14.30
N ARG A 372 -31.95 -23.03 14.38
CA ARG A 372 -32.93 -22.68 13.35
C ARG A 372 -32.49 -21.45 12.58
N ASP A 373 -32.94 -21.34 11.34
CA ASP A 373 -32.74 -20.15 10.52
C ASP A 373 -33.33 -18.90 11.20
N GLY A 374 -32.57 -17.82 11.18
CA GLY A 374 -32.93 -16.55 11.81
C GLY A 374 -32.80 -16.49 13.34
N ALA A 375 -32.40 -17.59 14.00
CA ALA A 375 -32.21 -17.59 15.45
C ALA A 375 -30.89 -16.94 15.86
N ASP A 376 -30.87 -16.27 17.01
CA ASP A 376 -29.62 -15.79 17.60
C ASP A 376 -28.77 -16.97 18.07
N VAL A 377 -27.46 -16.87 17.81
CA VAL A 377 -26.46 -17.86 18.22
C VAL A 377 -25.24 -17.18 18.82
N TRP A 378 -24.58 -17.87 19.75
CA TRP A 378 -23.24 -17.56 20.18
C TRP A 378 -22.22 -18.25 19.27
N VAL A 379 -21.24 -17.49 18.82
CA VAL A 379 -20.07 -17.98 18.08
C VAL A 379 -18.85 -17.68 18.94
N GLU A 380 -18.18 -18.72 19.42
CA GLU A 380 -17.01 -18.63 20.31
C GLU A 380 -15.78 -19.17 19.60
N GLY A 381 -14.69 -18.38 19.62
CA GLY A 381 -13.38 -18.80 19.11
C GLY A 381 -12.48 -19.38 20.21
N PRO A 382 -11.42 -20.12 19.85
CA PRO A 382 -10.46 -20.73 20.80
C PRO A 382 -9.79 -19.75 21.77
N GLU A 383 -9.73 -18.46 21.42
CA GLU A 383 -9.21 -17.38 22.28
C GLU A 383 -10.16 -17.00 23.44
N GLY A 384 -11.34 -17.63 23.51
CA GLY A 384 -12.34 -17.41 24.56
C GLY A 384 -13.27 -16.21 24.34
N GLY A 385 -13.05 -15.44 23.27
CA GLY A 385 -13.99 -14.40 22.84
C GLY A 385 -15.20 -15.00 22.13
N LYS A 386 -16.37 -14.39 22.34
CA LYS A 386 -17.63 -14.82 21.72
C LYS A 386 -18.43 -13.64 21.17
N VAL A 387 -19.17 -13.89 20.11
CA VAL A 387 -20.09 -12.92 19.50
C VAL A 387 -21.50 -13.50 19.40
N LYS A 388 -22.52 -12.65 19.55
CA LYS A 388 -23.93 -13.00 19.34
C LYS A 388 -24.42 -12.45 18.00
N VAL A 389 -24.82 -13.34 17.11
CA VAL A 389 -25.24 -13.01 15.74
C VAL A 389 -26.43 -13.87 15.31
N MET A 390 -27.13 -13.46 14.25
CA MET A 390 -28.21 -14.26 13.66
C MET A 390 -27.62 -15.44 12.87
N ALA A 391 -28.17 -16.64 13.00
CA ALA A 391 -27.84 -17.75 12.10
C ALA A 391 -28.56 -17.58 10.75
N MET A 392 -27.81 -17.67 9.66
CA MET A 392 -28.31 -17.77 8.29
C MET A 392 -27.99 -19.17 7.75
N LEU A 393 -29.01 -20.02 7.64
CA LEU A 393 -28.83 -21.38 7.14
C LEU A 393 -28.73 -21.38 5.61
N THR A 394 -27.63 -21.90 5.09
CA THR A 394 -27.37 -21.86 3.64
C THR A 394 -26.40 -22.94 3.18
N GLU A 395 -26.60 -23.45 1.97
CA GLU A 395 -25.70 -24.42 1.33
C GLU A 395 -24.48 -23.77 0.66
N ARG A 396 -24.34 -22.43 0.73
CA ARG A 396 -23.16 -21.71 0.21
C ARG A 396 -21.88 -22.05 0.95
N VAL A 397 -21.97 -22.35 2.25
CA VAL A 397 -20.87 -22.84 3.07
C VAL A 397 -20.95 -24.36 3.18
N GLU A 398 -19.81 -25.02 3.06
CA GLU A 398 -19.73 -26.48 3.21
C GLU A 398 -19.95 -26.89 4.68
N SER A 399 -20.40 -28.13 4.90
CA SER A 399 -20.50 -28.68 6.25
C SER A 399 -19.13 -28.70 6.93
N GLY A 400 -19.08 -28.24 8.18
CA GLY A 400 -17.86 -28.01 8.95
C GLY A 400 -17.23 -26.63 8.73
N VAL A 401 -17.84 -25.75 7.92
CA VAL A 401 -17.36 -24.38 7.66
C VAL A 401 -18.48 -23.37 7.91
N ALA A 402 -18.15 -22.25 8.54
CA ALA A 402 -19.02 -21.11 8.75
C ALA A 402 -18.36 -19.82 8.26
N PHE A 403 -19.17 -18.88 7.79
CA PHE A 403 -18.73 -17.58 7.29
C PHE A 403 -19.36 -16.45 8.10
N MET A 404 -18.57 -15.44 8.47
CA MET A 404 -19.05 -14.25 9.18
C MET A 404 -18.52 -12.95 8.54
N PRO A 405 -19.40 -11.99 8.20
CA PRO A 405 -18.99 -10.69 7.70
C PRO A 405 -18.36 -9.81 8.79
N PHE A 406 -17.46 -8.89 8.42
CA PHE A 406 -16.72 -8.04 9.37
C PHE A 406 -17.13 -6.56 9.40
N HIS A 407 -18.32 -6.23 8.89
CA HIS A 407 -18.77 -4.84 8.70
C HIS A 407 -19.59 -4.25 9.86
N PHE A 408 -19.62 -4.91 11.01
CA PHE A 408 -20.58 -4.58 12.06
C PHE A 408 -19.90 -4.19 13.37
N GLY A 409 -20.63 -3.38 14.13
CA GLY A 409 -20.22 -2.89 15.45
C GLY A 409 -21.39 -2.26 16.18
N GLY A 410 -21.17 -1.89 17.44
CA GLY A 410 -22.21 -1.32 18.30
C GLY A 410 -22.87 -2.33 19.25
N HIS A 411 -22.60 -3.63 19.05
CA HIS A 411 -22.72 -4.65 20.10
C HIS A 411 -21.33 -5.17 20.50
N PHE A 412 -21.19 -5.60 21.75
CA PHE A 412 -19.98 -6.29 22.22
C PHE A 412 -20.37 -7.42 23.17
N GLN A 413 -20.09 -8.66 22.77
CA GLN A 413 -20.44 -9.87 23.51
C GLN A 413 -21.92 -9.89 23.95
N GLY A 414 -22.81 -9.52 23.03
CA GLY A 414 -24.25 -9.46 23.19
C GLY A 414 -24.80 -8.24 23.93
N GLU A 415 -23.95 -7.34 24.43
CA GLU A 415 -24.34 -6.08 25.06
C GLU A 415 -24.51 -4.97 24.03
N ASP A 416 -25.59 -4.18 24.15
CA ASP A 416 -25.83 -2.99 23.35
C ASP A 416 -24.95 -1.81 23.82
N TRP A 417 -24.09 -1.32 22.93
CA TRP A 417 -23.14 -0.25 23.19
C TRP A 417 -23.54 1.10 22.56
N ARG A 418 -24.79 1.27 22.12
CA ARG A 418 -25.29 2.56 21.59
C ARG A 418 -25.06 3.73 22.54
N HIS A 419 -25.06 3.48 23.86
CA HIS A 419 -24.77 4.49 24.88
C HIS A 419 -23.36 5.11 24.79
N LYS A 420 -22.43 4.48 24.05
CA LYS A 420 -21.08 5.02 23.79
C LYS A 420 -21.00 5.91 22.56
N TYR A 421 -22.05 5.93 21.73
CA TYR A 421 -22.14 6.81 20.57
C TYR A 421 -22.64 8.19 21.00
N PRO A 422 -22.15 9.27 20.37
CA PRO A 422 -22.80 10.57 20.46
C PRO A 422 -24.28 10.48 20.07
N ALA A 423 -25.13 11.30 20.67
CA ALA A 423 -26.56 11.29 20.38
C ALA A 423 -26.84 11.52 18.89
N GLY A 424 -27.56 10.57 18.26
CA GLY A 424 -27.91 10.61 16.85
C GLY A 424 -26.80 10.20 15.88
N ALA A 425 -25.69 9.67 16.39
CA ALA A 425 -24.56 9.18 15.59
C ALA A 425 -24.37 7.66 15.66
N ASP A 426 -25.32 6.93 16.24
CA ASP A 426 -25.31 5.48 16.20
C ASP A 426 -25.65 4.96 14.79
N PRO A 427 -25.02 3.85 14.37
CA PRO A 427 -25.26 3.25 13.06
C PRO A 427 -26.67 2.65 12.99
N ILE A 428 -27.24 2.63 11.78
CA ILE A 428 -28.59 2.08 11.53
C ILE A 428 -28.59 0.56 11.75
N VAL A 429 -27.54 -0.11 11.27
CA VAL A 429 -27.36 -1.55 11.47
C VAL A 429 -26.24 -1.81 12.47
N LEU A 430 -26.61 -2.54 13.52
CA LEU A 430 -25.72 -2.95 14.61
C LEU A 430 -25.29 -4.40 14.43
N GLY A 431 -24.20 -4.72 15.11
CA GLY A 431 -23.72 -6.09 15.26
C GLY A 431 -22.43 -6.10 16.06
N GLU A 432 -21.74 -7.21 16.04
CA GLU A 432 -20.47 -7.40 16.73
C GLU A 432 -19.28 -7.32 15.79
N SER A 433 -18.11 -7.01 16.34
CA SER A 433 -16.88 -7.20 15.59
C SER A 433 -16.60 -8.70 15.49
N THR A 434 -16.57 -9.26 14.28
CA THR A 434 -16.19 -10.68 14.11
C THR A 434 -14.83 -10.97 14.74
N ASN A 435 -13.93 -9.98 14.81
CA ASN A 435 -12.59 -10.12 15.36
C ASN A 435 -12.60 -10.60 16.82
N THR A 436 -13.69 -10.38 17.56
CA THR A 436 -13.85 -10.90 18.93
C THR A 436 -13.85 -12.43 18.97
N ALA A 437 -14.25 -13.12 17.90
CA ALA A 437 -14.25 -14.58 17.80
C ALA A 437 -13.14 -15.12 16.88
N GLN A 438 -12.20 -14.28 16.43
CA GLN A 438 -11.10 -14.67 15.54
C GLN A 438 -9.86 -15.15 16.30
N THR A 439 -8.86 -15.61 15.55
CA THR A 439 -7.59 -16.16 16.04
C THR A 439 -6.55 -15.08 16.40
N TYR A 440 -5.63 -15.45 17.29
CA TYR A 440 -4.37 -14.74 17.47
C TYR A 440 -3.44 -14.74 16.24
N GLY A 441 -3.48 -15.72 15.33
CA GLY A 441 -2.41 -15.99 14.35
C GLY A 441 -1.96 -14.83 13.44
N TYR A 442 -0.71 -14.89 12.97
CA TYR A 442 -0.07 -13.89 12.11
C TYR A 442 0.79 -14.52 11.01
N ASP A 443 0.94 -13.85 9.88
CA ASP A 443 1.90 -14.19 8.83
C ASP A 443 3.35 -14.00 9.30
N SER A 444 4.23 -14.95 8.99
CA SER A 444 5.61 -15.01 9.51
C SER A 444 6.55 -13.94 8.96
N VAL A 445 6.18 -13.28 7.86
CA VAL A 445 7.02 -12.27 7.21
C VAL A 445 6.46 -10.86 7.44
N THR A 446 5.15 -10.70 7.37
CA THR A 446 4.47 -9.39 7.36
C THR A 446 3.75 -9.06 8.67
N GLN A 447 3.58 -10.03 9.57
CA GLN A 447 2.73 -9.93 10.77
C GLN A 447 1.27 -9.56 10.44
N MET A 448 0.78 -9.91 9.25
CA MET A 448 -0.63 -9.74 8.91
C MET A 448 -1.47 -10.84 9.58
N GLN A 449 -2.55 -10.47 10.26
CA GLN A 449 -3.35 -11.41 11.07
C GLN A 449 -4.07 -12.48 10.23
N GLU A 450 -4.10 -13.72 10.72
CA GLU A 450 -4.72 -14.93 10.14
C GLU A 450 -6.27 -14.91 10.23
N THR A 451 -6.90 -13.83 9.77
CA THR A 451 -8.37 -13.64 9.91
C THR A 451 -9.24 -14.55 9.02
N LYS A 452 -8.64 -15.46 8.26
CA LYS A 452 -9.32 -16.26 7.22
C LYS A 452 -9.44 -17.73 7.54
N ALA A 453 -8.71 -18.21 8.55
CA ALA A 453 -8.76 -19.59 8.99
C ALA A 453 -8.61 -19.65 10.52
N THR A 454 -9.70 -20.00 11.19
CA THR A 454 -9.69 -20.38 12.60
C THR A 454 -10.76 -21.42 12.85
N LEU A 455 -10.88 -21.88 14.09
CA LEU A 455 -11.98 -22.73 14.53
C LEU A 455 -13.00 -21.91 15.34
N CYS A 456 -14.23 -22.40 15.42
CA CYS A 456 -15.25 -21.89 16.30
C CYS A 456 -16.19 -22.98 16.80
N LYS A 457 -16.95 -22.62 17.83
CA LYS A 457 -18.09 -23.36 18.36
C LYS A 457 -19.32 -22.48 18.23
N ILE A 458 -20.40 -23.04 17.70
CA ILE A 458 -21.67 -22.33 17.52
C ILE A 458 -22.72 -22.99 18.44
N THR A 459 -23.41 -22.18 19.25
CA THR A 459 -24.48 -22.64 20.15
C THR A 459 -25.67 -21.72 20.09
N ALA A 460 -26.88 -22.22 20.34
CA ALA A 460 -28.07 -21.37 20.50
C ALA A 460 -27.87 -20.32 21.62
N ALA A 461 -28.38 -19.11 21.42
CA ALA A 461 -28.18 -17.98 22.32
C ALA A 461 -29.04 -17.96 23.58
#